data_AF-A0A3N4GQ44-F1
#
_entry.id   AF-A0A3N4GQ44-F1
#
_cell.length_a   1.000
_cell.length_b   1.000
_cell.length_c   1.000
_cell.angle_alpha   90.00
_cell.angle_beta   90.00
_cell.angle_gamma   90.00
#
_symmetry.space_group_name_H-M   'P 1'
#
loop_
_entity.id
_entity.type
_entity.pdbx_description
1 polymer ?
#
loop_
_entity_poly.entity_id
_entity_poly.type
_entity_poly.pdbx_seq_one_letter_code
_entity_poly.pdbx_strand_id
1 'polypeptide(L)'
;MNHLTYQEQMQKFISRGMKSNDVEKDARKLQNISYYKLKETARVFAKITKTDGEPSIDYQGVYFDEILKRFYQDKNLRLHLLHAIEEIEISIKTKLAYILGRDNYSAFGYLDFSSWCNRNKFTKADLAMEESNFKIKILKRIRNENSTELKLKLKNNAYPPVWLAINLLTLGEVIHLIGFMSNKNLRVLSGEFEMTPNDFISKIKCVHLVRNICAHNSSIVDFKIKTMPSISSEVKVHLFHFADGKITNRVIVPVSIVIEFMKIINPNYNLNSIKKTINSLCQNDFKSKQFGFNDRKACKAYIGMV
;
A
#
# COMPACT_ATOMS: atom_id res chain seq x y z
N MET A 1 28.02 19.18 10.96
CA MET A 1 27.58 18.27 9.88
C MET A 1 28.25 18.76 8.61
N ASN A 2 29.10 17.95 7.99
CA ASN A 2 29.85 18.35 6.79
C ASN A 2 29.25 17.67 5.56
N HIS A 3 29.21 18.39 4.44
CA HIS A 3 28.92 17.82 3.14
C HIS A 3 30.00 16.81 2.78
N LEU A 4 29.60 15.64 2.25
CA LEU A 4 30.50 14.59 1.80
C LEU A 4 30.29 14.39 0.29
N THR A 5 31.39 14.33 -0.45
CA THR A 5 31.42 13.85 -1.84
C THR A 5 30.91 12.41 -1.93
N TYR A 6 30.55 11.95 -3.13
CA TYR A 6 30.05 10.59 -3.32
C TYR A 6 31.10 9.52 -2.98
N GLN A 7 32.38 9.80 -3.25
CA GLN A 7 33.49 8.92 -2.83
C GLN A 7 33.58 8.84 -1.31
N GLU A 8 33.53 9.98 -0.61
CA GLU A 8 33.55 10.00 0.87
C GLU A 8 32.31 9.31 1.47
N GLN A 9 31.15 9.44 0.85
CA GLN A 9 29.95 8.70 1.23
C GLN A 9 30.14 7.19 1.09
N MET A 10 30.80 6.73 0.03
CA MET A 10 31.13 5.32 -0.16
C MET A 10 32.17 4.84 0.86
N GLN A 11 33.21 5.63 1.11
CA GLN A 11 34.20 5.36 2.16
C GLN A 11 33.55 5.26 3.55
N LYS A 12 32.49 6.03 3.81
CA LYS A 12 31.71 5.93 5.05
C LYS A 12 30.89 4.64 5.17
N PHE A 13 30.51 3.99 4.07
CA PHE A 13 29.96 2.63 4.11
C PHE A 13 31.06 1.62 4.42
N ILE A 14 32.23 1.75 3.79
CA ILE A 14 33.38 0.86 3.97
C ILE A 14 33.90 0.92 5.41
N SER A 15 34.06 2.12 5.97
CA SER A 15 34.50 2.31 7.36
C SER A 15 33.53 1.75 8.40
N ARG A 16 32.29 1.44 7.98
CA ARG A 16 31.27 0.76 8.78
C ARG A 16 31.17 -0.73 8.46
N GLY A 17 32.19 -1.32 7.86
CA GLY A 17 32.27 -2.76 7.60
C GLY A 17 31.56 -3.24 6.33
N MET A 18 31.18 -2.35 5.41
CA MET A 18 30.64 -2.75 4.09
C MET A 18 31.78 -3.06 3.11
N LYS A 19 31.61 -4.08 2.27
CA LYS A 19 32.55 -4.43 1.19
C LYS A 19 32.14 -3.82 -0.14
N SER A 20 33.11 -3.42 -0.95
CA SER A 20 32.92 -2.87 -2.30
C SER A 20 33.86 -3.58 -3.26
N ASN A 21 33.36 -3.99 -4.42
CA ASN A 21 34.20 -4.60 -5.47
C ASN A 21 34.87 -3.53 -6.35
N ASP A 22 34.20 -2.38 -6.51
CA ASP A 22 34.67 -1.24 -7.30
C ASP A 22 34.12 0.05 -6.67
N VAL A 23 34.94 0.70 -5.85
CA VAL A 23 34.55 1.87 -5.06
C VAL A 23 34.11 3.03 -5.95
N GLU A 24 34.75 3.22 -7.10
CA GLU A 24 34.43 4.30 -8.02
C GLU A 24 33.07 4.08 -8.68
N LYS A 25 32.81 2.86 -9.14
CA LYS A 25 31.50 2.47 -9.69
C LYS A 25 30.40 2.57 -8.64
N ASP A 26 30.66 2.13 -7.41
CA ASP A 26 29.69 2.16 -6.32
C ASP A 26 29.39 3.60 -5.88
N ALA A 27 30.40 4.47 -5.84
CA ALA A 27 30.25 5.90 -5.60
C ALA A 27 29.38 6.58 -6.68
N ARG A 28 29.49 6.18 -7.95
CA ARG A 28 28.60 6.68 -9.02
C ARG A 28 27.13 6.34 -8.78
N LYS A 29 26.82 5.24 -8.07
CA LYS A 29 25.42 4.91 -7.71
C LYS A 29 24.86 5.89 -6.68
N LEU A 30 25.70 6.39 -5.77
CA LEU A 30 25.31 7.39 -4.77
C LEU A 30 24.92 8.74 -5.36
N GLN A 31 25.27 9.01 -6.62
CA GLN A 31 24.82 10.19 -7.37
C GLN A 31 23.31 10.17 -7.65
N ASN A 32 22.75 8.98 -7.86
CA ASN A 32 21.35 8.80 -8.24
C ASN A 32 20.49 8.22 -7.10
N ILE A 33 21.12 7.58 -6.10
CA ILE A 33 20.46 6.99 -4.95
C ILE A 33 21.13 7.55 -3.70
N SER A 34 20.41 8.39 -2.95
CA SER A 34 21.00 9.07 -1.81
C SER A 34 21.58 8.10 -0.78
N TYR A 35 22.69 8.48 -0.15
CA TYR A 35 23.33 7.72 0.93
C TYR A 35 22.34 7.24 1.99
N TYR A 36 21.41 8.10 2.42
CA TYR A 36 20.44 7.75 3.44
C TYR A 36 19.41 6.72 2.96
N LYS A 37 19.07 6.70 1.67
CA LYS A 37 18.18 5.68 1.12
C LYS A 37 18.83 4.30 1.08
N LEU A 38 20.11 4.23 0.71
CA LEU A 38 20.87 2.98 0.80
C LEU A 38 21.17 2.59 2.25
N LYS A 39 21.41 3.55 3.15
CA LYS A 39 21.55 3.30 4.59
C LYS A 39 20.29 2.69 5.20
N GLU A 40 19.11 3.20 4.81
CA GLU A 40 17.82 2.62 5.23
C GLU A 40 17.70 1.17 4.77
N THR A 41 18.04 0.89 3.50
CA THR A 41 18.02 -0.46 2.92
C THR A 41 19.01 -1.40 3.62
N ALA A 42 20.18 -0.89 3.99
CA ALA A 42 21.25 -1.64 4.64
C ALA A 42 20.98 -1.92 6.13
N ARG A 43 19.95 -1.30 6.73
CA ARG A 43 19.66 -1.42 8.17
C ARG A 43 19.47 -2.87 8.64
N VAL A 44 18.93 -3.75 7.80
CA VAL A 44 18.72 -5.17 8.16
C VAL A 44 20.01 -5.99 8.26
N PHE A 45 21.10 -5.48 7.70
CA PHE A 45 22.45 -6.06 7.79
C PHE A 45 23.31 -5.37 8.85
N ALA A 46 22.80 -4.32 9.48
CA ALA A 46 23.54 -3.54 10.45
C ALA A 46 23.43 -4.17 11.85
N LYS A 47 24.57 -4.51 12.44
CA LYS A 47 24.71 -4.66 13.88
C LYS A 47 24.92 -3.27 14.48
N ILE A 48 24.01 -2.86 15.35
CA ILE A 48 24.09 -1.58 16.05
C ILE A 48 24.54 -1.85 17.48
N THR A 49 25.73 -1.37 17.83
CA THR A 49 26.26 -1.40 19.21
C THR A 49 26.30 0.01 19.76
N LYS A 50 26.37 0.14 21.09
CA LYS A 50 26.67 1.41 21.74
C LYS A 50 28.09 1.35 22.29
N THR A 51 28.91 2.33 21.95
CA THR A 51 30.24 2.53 22.53
C THR A 51 30.22 3.93 23.10
N ASP A 52 30.47 4.07 24.41
CA ASP A 52 30.44 5.36 25.13
C ASP A 52 29.14 6.17 24.95
N GLY A 53 28.01 5.47 24.87
CA GLY A 53 26.68 6.07 24.68
C GLY A 53 26.31 6.37 23.22
N GLU A 54 27.28 6.38 22.31
CA GLU A 54 27.07 6.66 20.89
C GLU A 54 26.76 5.39 20.08
N PRO A 55 25.76 5.41 19.17
CA PRO A 55 25.44 4.27 18.33
C PRO A 55 26.50 4.07 17.23
N SER A 56 27.22 2.96 17.30
CA SER A 56 28.10 2.48 16.24
C SER A 56 27.37 1.50 15.33
N ILE A 57 27.68 1.55 14.03
CA ILE A 57 27.06 0.73 12.99
C ILE A 57 28.15 -0.13 12.35
N ASP A 58 27.95 -1.43 12.33
CA ASP A 58 28.75 -2.41 11.59
C ASP A 58 27.84 -3.20 10.63
N TYR A 59 28.13 -3.15 9.34
CA TYR A 59 27.42 -3.87 8.28
C TYR A 59 27.92 -5.32 8.07
N GLN A 60 28.79 -5.80 8.95
CA GLN A 60 29.17 -7.22 9.08
C GLN A 60 29.73 -7.83 7.79
N GLY A 61 30.44 -7.04 6.98
CA GLY A 61 31.06 -7.51 5.75
C GLY A 61 30.10 -7.69 4.56
N VAL A 62 28.86 -7.21 4.65
CA VAL A 62 27.91 -7.24 3.52
C VAL A 62 28.47 -6.48 2.32
N TYR A 63 28.24 -6.97 1.10
CA TYR A 63 28.68 -6.28 -0.11
C TYR A 63 27.69 -5.18 -0.51
N PHE A 64 28.20 -4.05 -1.02
CA PHE A 64 27.37 -2.94 -1.52
C PHE A 64 26.40 -3.40 -2.62
N ASP A 65 26.86 -4.30 -3.50
CA ASP A 65 26.02 -4.93 -4.53
C ASP A 65 24.80 -5.66 -3.95
N GLU A 66 24.90 -6.26 -2.76
CA GLU A 66 23.77 -6.90 -2.10
C GLU A 66 22.74 -5.88 -1.59
N ILE A 67 23.22 -4.72 -1.11
CA ILE A 67 22.36 -3.60 -0.70
C ILE A 67 21.63 -3.03 -1.91
N LEU A 68 22.34 -2.81 -3.03
CA LEU A 68 21.74 -2.36 -4.28
C LEU A 68 20.72 -3.36 -4.80
N LYS A 69 21.06 -4.65 -4.84
CA LYS A 69 20.14 -5.71 -5.26
C LYS A 69 18.85 -5.68 -4.45
N ARG A 70 18.97 -5.56 -3.12
CA ARG A 70 17.82 -5.47 -2.22
C ARG A 70 17.00 -4.21 -2.46
N PHE A 71 17.64 -3.06 -2.67
CA PHE A 71 16.97 -1.80 -3.01
C PHE A 71 16.13 -1.94 -4.27
N TYR A 72 16.65 -2.56 -5.33
CA TYR A 72 15.90 -2.78 -6.56
C TYR A 72 14.80 -3.83 -6.42
N GLN A 73 14.99 -4.87 -5.61
CA GLN A 73 13.91 -5.82 -5.29
C GLN A 73 12.73 -5.13 -4.59
N ASP A 74 13.02 -4.28 -3.61
CA ASP A 74 12.02 -3.46 -2.89
C ASP A 74 11.32 -2.47 -3.84
N LYS A 75 12.08 -1.77 -4.70
CA LYS A 75 11.52 -0.91 -5.76
C LYS A 75 10.57 -1.69 -6.67
N ASN A 76 10.99 -2.84 -7.18
CA ASN A 76 10.19 -3.64 -8.11
C ASN A 76 8.91 -4.15 -7.43
N LEU A 77 8.99 -4.57 -6.16
CA LEU A 77 7.81 -4.96 -5.39
C LEU A 77 6.82 -3.79 -5.27
N ARG A 78 7.29 -2.58 -4.93
CA ARG A 78 6.43 -1.38 -4.86
C ARG A 78 5.72 -1.12 -6.18
N LEU A 79 6.43 -1.18 -7.31
CA LEU A 79 5.86 -0.91 -8.63
C LEU A 79 4.80 -1.94 -9.01
N HIS A 80 5.07 -3.23 -8.78
CA HIS A 80 4.07 -4.29 -9.06
C HIS A 80 2.85 -4.19 -8.15
N LEU A 81 3.03 -3.79 -6.88
CA LEU A 81 1.92 -3.54 -5.96
C LEU A 81 1.11 -2.31 -6.36
N LEU A 82 1.75 -1.21 -6.76
CA LEU A 82 1.04 -0.02 -7.24
C LEU A 82 0.19 -0.33 -8.46
N HIS A 83 0.71 -1.10 -9.41
CA HIS A 83 -0.04 -1.52 -10.60
C HIS A 83 -1.30 -2.32 -10.23
N ALA A 84 -1.18 -3.30 -9.32
CA ALA A 84 -2.35 -4.05 -8.85
C ALA A 84 -3.33 -3.17 -8.05
N ILE A 85 -2.81 -2.32 -7.16
CA ILE A 85 -3.62 -1.44 -6.31
C ILE A 85 -4.39 -0.40 -7.13
N GLU A 86 -3.85 0.05 -8.25
CA GLU A 86 -4.56 0.95 -9.18
C GLU A 86 -5.86 0.31 -9.68
N GLU A 87 -5.82 -0.95 -10.14
CA GLU A 87 -7.03 -1.69 -10.54
C GLU A 87 -8.01 -1.87 -9.37
N ILE A 88 -7.50 -2.11 -8.16
CA ILE A 88 -8.32 -2.18 -6.94
C ILE A 88 -9.01 -0.85 -6.66
N GLU A 89 -8.28 0.26 -6.74
CA GLU A 89 -8.79 1.62 -6.52
C GLU A 89 -9.88 1.97 -7.53
N ILE A 90 -9.66 1.68 -8.81
CA ILE A 90 -10.65 1.90 -9.88
C ILE A 90 -11.90 1.05 -9.62
N SER A 91 -11.75 -0.23 -9.31
CA SER A 91 -12.88 -1.14 -9.04
C SER A 91 -13.73 -0.67 -7.86
N ILE A 92 -13.10 -0.30 -6.74
CA ILE A 92 -13.81 0.23 -5.55
C ILE A 92 -14.56 1.52 -5.91
N LYS A 93 -13.91 2.45 -6.62
CA LYS A 93 -14.55 3.71 -7.05
C LYS A 93 -15.76 3.45 -7.94
N THR A 94 -15.61 2.60 -8.95
CA THR A 94 -16.69 2.27 -9.89
C THR A 94 -17.87 1.64 -9.17
N LYS A 95 -17.63 0.64 -8.31
CA LYS A 95 -18.70 -0.02 -7.54
C LYS A 95 -19.37 0.93 -6.55
N LEU A 96 -18.61 1.81 -5.88
CA LEU A 96 -19.19 2.82 -5.00
C LEU A 96 -20.07 3.82 -5.77
N ALA A 97 -19.59 4.33 -6.91
CA ALA A 97 -20.36 5.26 -7.73
C ALA A 97 -21.63 4.62 -8.28
N TYR A 98 -21.57 3.34 -8.67
CA TYR A 98 -22.75 2.59 -9.09
C TYR A 98 -23.79 2.48 -7.95
N ILE A 99 -23.36 2.10 -6.74
CA ILE A 99 -24.25 1.99 -5.58
C ILE A 99 -24.89 3.32 -5.20
N LEU A 100 -24.12 4.41 -5.24
CA LEU A 100 -24.61 5.76 -4.90
C LEU A 100 -25.37 6.45 -6.06
N GLY A 101 -25.34 5.88 -7.26
CA GLY A 101 -26.03 6.40 -8.44
C GLY A 101 -27.30 5.63 -8.83
N ARG A 102 -27.49 4.40 -8.33
CA ARG A 102 -28.63 3.53 -8.68
C ARG A 102 -29.88 3.75 -7.82
N ASP A 103 -31.00 3.24 -8.33
CA ASP A 103 -32.33 3.01 -7.73
C ASP A 103 -32.98 4.18 -6.97
N ASN A 104 -32.38 4.67 -5.88
CA ASN A 104 -33.00 5.58 -4.92
C ASN A 104 -32.27 6.92 -4.74
N TYR A 105 -31.10 7.08 -5.34
CA TYR A 105 -30.24 8.24 -5.10
C TYR A 105 -30.21 9.23 -6.26
N SER A 106 -30.50 8.80 -7.49
CA SER A 106 -30.22 9.54 -8.74
C SER A 106 -28.72 9.80 -8.94
N ALA A 107 -28.37 10.42 -10.08
CA ALA A 107 -26.99 10.80 -10.41
C ALA A 107 -26.33 11.73 -9.38
N PHE A 108 -27.12 12.42 -8.54
CA PHE A 108 -26.67 13.43 -7.58
C PHE A 108 -26.90 13.06 -6.12
N GLY A 109 -27.46 11.89 -5.79
CA GLY A 109 -27.80 11.54 -4.41
C GLY A 109 -26.59 11.39 -3.49
N TYR A 110 -25.40 11.21 -4.05
CA TYR A 110 -24.14 11.27 -3.30
C TYR A 110 -23.93 12.61 -2.57
N LEU A 111 -24.62 13.68 -3.00
CA LEU A 111 -24.59 15.01 -2.39
C LEU A 111 -25.51 15.16 -1.17
N ASP A 112 -26.42 14.22 -0.93
CA ASP A 112 -27.28 14.19 0.26
C ASP A 112 -26.81 13.05 1.16
N PHE A 113 -25.92 13.36 2.10
CA PHE A 113 -25.33 12.37 3.01
C PHE A 113 -26.40 11.75 3.90
N SER A 114 -27.49 12.47 4.19
CA SER A 114 -28.57 11.90 4.97
C SER A 114 -29.17 10.68 4.26
N SER A 115 -29.22 10.64 2.93
CA SER A 115 -29.89 9.58 2.17
C SER A 115 -29.18 8.23 2.20
N TRP A 116 -27.84 8.21 2.26
CA TRP A 116 -27.04 6.99 2.09
C TRP A 116 -26.14 6.65 3.28
N CYS A 117 -25.94 7.57 4.23
CA CYS A 117 -25.10 7.36 5.41
C CYS A 117 -25.80 6.59 6.54
N ASN A 118 -25.00 6.06 7.46
CA ASN A 118 -25.46 5.37 8.66
C ASN A 118 -25.98 6.36 9.72
N ARG A 119 -27.29 6.64 9.69
CA ARG A 119 -27.97 7.53 10.65
C ARG A 119 -27.99 7.03 12.09
N ASN A 120 -27.69 5.75 12.34
CA ASN A 120 -27.59 5.20 13.69
C ASN A 120 -26.20 5.43 14.30
N LYS A 121 -25.19 5.71 13.47
CA LYS A 121 -23.80 5.92 13.89
C LYS A 121 -23.41 7.39 13.93
N PHE A 122 -24.00 8.22 13.07
CA PHE A 122 -23.67 9.63 12.93
C PHE A 122 -24.88 10.51 13.18
N THR A 123 -24.68 11.62 13.87
CA THR A 123 -25.75 12.61 14.11
C THR A 123 -26.03 13.40 12.82
N LYS A 124 -27.17 14.09 12.78
CA LYS A 124 -27.48 15.01 11.66
C LYS A 124 -26.43 16.10 11.50
N ALA A 125 -25.87 16.60 12.61
CA ALA A 125 -24.84 17.63 12.59
C ALA A 125 -23.52 17.10 11.98
N ASP A 126 -23.11 15.88 12.35
CA ASP A 126 -21.92 15.23 11.77
C ASP A 126 -22.06 15.07 10.26
N LEU A 127 -23.23 14.60 9.79
CA LEU A 127 -23.49 14.39 8.37
C LEU A 127 -23.56 15.71 7.60
N ALA A 128 -24.20 16.75 8.15
CA ALA A 128 -24.27 18.06 7.50
C ALA A 128 -22.88 18.72 7.39
N MET A 129 -22.06 18.58 8.42
CA MET A 129 -20.68 19.07 8.39
C MET A 129 -19.84 18.35 7.33
N GLU A 130 -19.89 17.02 7.29
CA GLU A 130 -19.12 16.26 6.31
C GLU A 130 -19.62 16.48 4.87
N GLU A 131 -20.94 16.57 4.68
CA GLU A 131 -21.53 16.90 3.37
C GLU A 131 -21.04 18.26 2.86
N SER A 132 -21.02 19.28 3.72
CA SER A 132 -20.51 20.62 3.39
C SER A 132 -19.03 20.56 3.01
N ASN A 133 -18.20 19.89 3.82
CA ASN A 133 -16.77 19.71 3.56
C ASN A 133 -16.52 19.00 2.23
N PHE A 134 -17.29 17.94 1.97
CA PHE A 134 -17.21 17.17 0.73
C PHE A 134 -17.59 18.01 -0.49
N LYS A 135 -18.70 18.75 -0.43
CA LYS A 135 -19.15 19.67 -1.49
C LYS A 135 -18.11 20.74 -1.81
N ILE A 136 -17.60 21.43 -0.80
CA ILE A 136 -16.54 22.44 -0.96
C ILE A 136 -15.30 21.84 -1.64
N LYS A 137 -14.91 20.63 -1.24
CA LYS A 137 -13.75 19.95 -1.81
C LYS A 137 -13.94 19.59 -3.28
N ILE A 138 -15.11 19.05 -3.65
CA ILE A 138 -15.43 18.73 -5.04
C ILE A 138 -15.38 19.99 -5.91
N LEU A 139 -15.98 21.10 -5.47
CA LEU A 139 -15.93 22.37 -6.20
C LEU A 139 -14.50 22.88 -6.42
N LYS A 140 -13.63 22.76 -5.41
CA LYS A 140 -12.21 23.12 -5.53
C LYS A 140 -11.49 22.28 -6.58
N ARG A 141 -11.78 20.97 -6.66
CA ARG A 141 -11.14 20.07 -7.63
C ARG A 141 -11.64 20.30 -9.05
N ILE A 142 -12.94 20.50 -9.21
CA ILE A 142 -13.55 20.87 -10.50
C ILE A 142 -12.86 22.08 -11.11
N ARG A 143 -12.58 23.12 -10.31
CA ARG A 143 -11.92 24.34 -10.80
C ARG A 143 -10.50 24.09 -11.32
N ASN A 144 -9.82 23.09 -10.77
CA ASN A 144 -8.45 22.75 -11.16
C ASN A 144 -8.42 21.69 -12.27
N GLU A 145 -9.58 21.17 -12.70
CA GLU A 145 -9.68 20.10 -13.67
C GLU A 145 -9.98 20.60 -15.09
N ASN A 146 -9.34 19.97 -16.07
CA ASN A 146 -9.43 20.38 -17.47
C ASN A 146 -10.21 19.40 -18.37
N SER A 147 -10.93 18.44 -17.78
CA SER A 147 -11.76 17.49 -18.51
C SER A 147 -12.92 18.15 -19.28
N THR A 148 -12.97 17.92 -20.60
CA THR A 148 -14.05 18.37 -21.48
C THR A 148 -15.40 17.80 -21.06
N GLU A 149 -15.46 16.51 -20.74
CA GLU A 149 -16.69 15.83 -20.29
C GLU A 149 -17.22 16.44 -18.99
N LEU A 150 -16.32 16.73 -18.05
CA LEU A 150 -16.67 17.37 -16.79
C LEU A 150 -17.26 18.77 -17.04
N LYS A 151 -16.61 19.58 -17.88
CA LYS A 151 -17.09 20.91 -18.25
C LYS A 151 -18.47 20.88 -18.91
N LEU A 152 -18.74 19.90 -19.78
CA LEU A 152 -20.04 19.73 -20.42
C LEU A 152 -21.15 19.42 -19.40
N LYS A 153 -20.92 18.48 -18.48
CA LYS A 153 -21.92 18.10 -17.47
C LYS A 153 -22.21 19.19 -16.45
N LEU A 154 -21.23 20.08 -16.21
CA LEU A 154 -21.36 21.21 -15.29
C LEU A 154 -22.05 22.44 -15.88
N LYS A 155 -22.33 22.48 -17.19
CA LYS A 155 -23.08 23.61 -17.78
C LYS A 155 -24.46 23.81 -17.16
N ASN A 156 -25.11 22.69 -16.82
CA ASN A 156 -26.49 22.68 -16.32
C ASN A 156 -26.58 22.26 -14.84
N ASN A 157 -25.46 21.95 -14.18
CA ASN A 157 -25.43 21.45 -12.80
C ASN A 157 -24.23 22.01 -12.03
N ALA A 158 -24.43 22.39 -10.77
CA ALA A 158 -23.34 22.86 -9.91
C ALA A 158 -22.32 21.76 -9.57
N TYR A 159 -22.74 20.50 -9.63
CA TYR A 159 -21.93 19.32 -9.32
C TYR A 159 -22.04 18.30 -10.45
N PRO A 160 -21.01 17.46 -10.68
CA PRO A 160 -21.08 16.42 -11.68
C PRO A 160 -21.87 15.21 -11.17
N PRO A 161 -22.36 14.33 -12.05
CA PRO A 161 -22.93 13.06 -11.62
C PRO A 161 -21.89 12.18 -10.91
N VAL A 162 -22.34 11.27 -10.05
CA VAL A 162 -21.47 10.49 -9.15
C VAL A 162 -20.34 9.72 -9.85
N TRP A 163 -20.57 9.18 -11.05
CA TRP A 163 -19.55 8.45 -11.83
C TRP A 163 -18.42 9.35 -12.36
N LEU A 164 -18.65 10.66 -12.46
CA LEU A 164 -17.58 11.63 -12.70
C LEU A 164 -17.00 12.16 -11.38
N ALA A 165 -17.85 12.41 -10.39
CA ALA A 165 -17.43 12.92 -9.08
C ALA A 165 -16.42 11.98 -8.38
N ILE A 166 -16.62 10.66 -8.48
CA ILE A 166 -15.78 9.67 -7.82
C ILE A 166 -14.32 9.71 -8.32
N ASN A 167 -14.11 10.07 -9.59
CA ASN A 167 -12.77 10.14 -10.20
C ASN A 167 -11.98 11.33 -9.68
N LEU A 168 -12.66 12.35 -9.15
CA LEU A 168 -12.02 13.48 -8.49
C LEU A 168 -11.47 13.10 -7.11
N LEU A 169 -11.87 11.96 -6.54
CA LEU A 169 -11.49 11.54 -5.19
C LEU A 169 -10.22 10.68 -5.19
N THR A 170 -9.41 10.82 -4.15
CA THR A 170 -8.31 9.88 -3.86
C THR A 170 -8.87 8.63 -3.19
N LEU A 171 -8.15 7.48 -3.26
CA LEU A 171 -8.52 6.27 -2.51
C LEU A 171 -8.80 6.53 -1.03
N GLY A 172 -8.00 7.35 -0.36
CA GLY A 172 -8.19 7.65 1.06
C GLY A 172 -9.53 8.32 1.35
N GLU A 173 -9.99 9.19 0.45
CA GLU A 173 -11.29 9.86 0.57
C GLU A 173 -12.45 8.94 0.22
N VAL A 174 -12.26 8.05 -0.76
CA VAL A 174 -13.24 6.99 -1.06
C VAL A 174 -13.43 6.08 0.15
N ILE A 175 -12.34 5.65 0.80
CA ILE A 175 -12.39 4.85 2.03
C ILE A 175 -13.04 5.65 3.16
N HIS A 176 -12.80 6.96 3.24
CA HIS A 176 -13.46 7.83 4.21
C HIS A 176 -14.98 7.83 4.00
N LEU A 177 -15.46 8.02 2.77
CA LEU A 177 -16.88 7.96 2.43
C LEU A 177 -17.49 6.59 2.73
N ILE A 178 -16.78 5.50 2.44
CA ILE A 178 -17.21 4.14 2.80
C ILE A 178 -17.45 4.01 4.31
N GLY A 179 -16.67 4.71 5.13
CA GLY A 179 -16.84 4.75 6.59
C GLY A 179 -18.15 5.40 7.07
N PHE A 180 -18.79 6.21 6.22
CA PHE A 180 -20.09 6.84 6.47
C PHE A 180 -21.29 6.03 5.97
N MET A 181 -21.09 5.12 5.02
CA MET A 181 -22.17 4.37 4.38
C MET A 181 -23.08 3.65 5.39
N SER A 182 -24.37 3.60 5.06
CA SER A 182 -25.32 2.76 5.78
C SER A 182 -24.89 1.29 5.77
N ASN A 183 -25.29 0.53 6.81
CA ASN A 183 -24.98 -0.90 6.89
C ASN A 183 -25.49 -1.67 5.67
N LYS A 184 -26.62 -1.25 5.07
CA LYS A 184 -27.17 -1.84 3.85
C LYS A 184 -26.22 -1.64 2.67
N ASN A 185 -25.84 -0.39 2.40
CA ASN A 185 -24.98 -0.07 1.26
C ASN A 185 -23.57 -0.67 1.43
N LEU A 186 -23.05 -0.69 2.67
CA LEU A 186 -21.76 -1.30 2.96
C LEU A 186 -21.77 -2.82 2.73
N ARG A 187 -22.87 -3.52 3.10
CA ARG A 187 -23.02 -4.96 2.81
C ARG A 187 -23.07 -5.25 1.31
N VAL A 188 -23.77 -4.40 0.54
CA VAL A 188 -23.77 -4.52 -0.93
C VAL A 188 -22.34 -4.35 -1.45
N LEU A 189 -21.67 -3.26 -1.08
CA LEU A 189 -20.33 -2.98 -1.57
C LEU A 189 -19.32 -4.07 -1.18
N SER A 190 -19.35 -4.55 0.07
CA SER A 190 -18.42 -5.61 0.51
C SER A 190 -18.73 -6.95 -0.17
N GLY A 191 -20.01 -7.23 -0.46
CA GLY A 191 -20.45 -8.44 -1.15
C GLY A 191 -19.92 -8.54 -2.58
N GLU A 192 -19.72 -7.41 -3.26
CA GLU A 192 -19.06 -7.35 -4.57
C GLU A 192 -17.60 -7.83 -4.57
N PHE A 193 -17.01 -7.97 -3.38
CA PHE A 193 -15.67 -8.50 -3.15
C PHE A 193 -15.70 -9.80 -2.33
N GLU A 194 -16.86 -10.46 -2.22
CA GLU A 194 -17.03 -11.71 -1.47
C GLU A 194 -16.62 -11.58 0.01
N MET A 195 -16.73 -10.37 0.58
CA MET A 195 -16.27 -10.06 1.93
C MET A 195 -17.41 -9.57 2.82
N THR A 196 -17.27 -9.83 4.12
CA THR A 196 -18.11 -9.17 5.13
C THR A 196 -17.74 -7.69 5.25
N PRO A 197 -18.67 -6.81 5.71
CA PRO A 197 -18.39 -5.40 5.91
C PRO A 197 -17.12 -5.09 6.71
N ASN A 198 -16.90 -5.81 7.82
CA ASN A 198 -15.75 -5.59 8.68
C ASN A 198 -14.44 -6.04 8.02
N ASP A 199 -14.47 -7.19 7.33
CA ASP A 199 -13.32 -7.72 6.61
C ASP A 199 -12.90 -6.78 5.47
N PHE A 200 -13.88 -6.35 4.65
CA PHE A 200 -13.66 -5.39 3.57
C PHE A 200 -13.05 -4.08 4.06
N ILE A 201 -13.62 -3.45 5.10
CA ILE A 201 -13.08 -2.21 5.69
C ILE A 201 -11.64 -2.40 6.16
N SER A 202 -11.35 -3.53 6.81
CA SER A 202 -10.00 -3.81 7.32
C SER A 202 -8.99 -3.96 6.18
N LYS A 203 -9.37 -4.70 5.13
CA LYS A 203 -8.54 -4.95 3.95
C LYS A 203 -8.32 -3.71 3.09
N ILE A 204 -9.34 -2.89 2.81
CA ILE A 204 -9.15 -1.64 2.03
C ILE A 204 -8.27 -0.63 2.77
N LYS A 205 -8.35 -0.56 4.11
CA LYS A 205 -7.43 0.26 4.92
C LYS A 205 -5.98 -0.25 4.81
N CYS A 206 -5.79 -1.57 4.79
CA CYS A 206 -4.48 -2.17 4.56
C CYS A 206 -3.96 -1.83 3.15
N VAL A 207 -4.79 -1.96 2.11
CA VAL A 207 -4.44 -1.58 0.73
C VAL A 207 -4.05 -0.11 0.64
N HIS A 208 -4.81 0.81 1.24
CA HIS A 208 -4.48 2.23 1.26
C HIS A 208 -3.15 2.53 1.96
N LEU A 209 -2.86 1.86 3.08
CA LEU A 209 -1.58 1.97 3.77
C LEU A 209 -0.42 1.54 2.86
N VAL A 210 -0.55 0.40 2.19
CA VAL A 210 0.46 -0.12 1.25
C VAL A 210 0.64 0.83 0.07
N ARG A 211 -0.45 1.36 -0.48
CA ARG A 211 -0.42 2.36 -1.56
C ARG A 211 0.42 3.57 -1.17
N ASN A 212 0.20 4.11 0.03
CA ASN A 212 0.94 5.28 0.51
C ASN A 212 2.42 4.96 0.74
N ILE A 213 2.74 3.83 1.35
CA ILE A 213 4.13 3.37 1.53
C ILE A 213 4.83 3.28 0.17
N CYS A 214 4.15 2.70 -0.82
CA CYS A 214 4.71 2.54 -2.15
C CYS A 214 4.91 3.89 -2.85
N ALA A 215 3.91 4.78 -2.81
CA ALA A 215 3.95 6.10 -3.44
C ALA A 215 4.99 7.04 -2.81
N HIS A 216 5.24 6.92 -1.50
CA HIS A 216 6.24 7.72 -0.79
C HIS A 216 7.65 7.10 -0.81
N ASN A 217 7.90 6.10 -1.67
CA ASN A 217 9.21 5.42 -1.79
C ASN A 217 9.74 4.87 -0.46
N SER A 218 8.87 4.50 0.48
CA SER A 218 9.26 3.88 1.74
C SER A 218 9.60 2.40 1.53
N SER A 219 10.44 1.80 2.39
CA SER A 219 10.76 0.36 2.29
C SER A 219 9.50 -0.48 2.56
N ILE A 220 8.99 -1.18 1.56
CA ILE A 220 7.83 -2.06 1.71
C ILE A 220 8.27 -3.43 2.23
N VAL A 221 9.46 -3.91 1.83
CA VAL A 221 9.97 -5.23 2.23
C VAL A 221 10.23 -5.36 3.73
N ASP A 222 10.54 -4.25 4.40
CA ASP A 222 10.78 -4.20 5.85
C ASP A 222 9.55 -3.82 6.66
N PHE A 223 8.45 -3.53 5.97
CA PHE A 223 7.28 -2.96 6.58
C PHE A 223 6.60 -3.95 7.54
N LYS A 224 6.13 -3.41 8.66
CA LYS A 224 5.33 -4.11 9.66
C LYS A 224 4.00 -3.41 9.84
N ILE A 225 2.90 -4.12 9.59
CA ILE A 225 1.57 -3.59 9.90
C ILE A 225 1.35 -3.55 11.42
N LYS A 226 0.72 -2.48 11.90
CA LYS A 226 0.33 -2.33 13.32
C LYS A 226 -1.07 -2.90 13.56
N THR A 227 -1.99 -2.62 12.64
CA THR A 227 -3.36 -3.12 12.69
C THR A 227 -3.46 -4.33 11.78
N MET A 228 -3.74 -5.50 12.36
CA MET A 228 -3.87 -6.74 11.61
C MET A 228 -5.23 -6.80 10.91
N PRO A 229 -5.26 -6.95 9.57
CA PRO A 229 -6.47 -7.30 8.85
C PRO A 229 -6.79 -8.78 9.02
N SER A 230 -8.03 -9.15 8.71
CA SER A 230 -8.44 -10.55 8.60
C SER A 230 -7.73 -11.21 7.42
N ILE A 231 -7.26 -12.43 7.65
CA ILE A 231 -6.53 -13.25 6.68
C ILE A 231 -7.24 -14.58 6.52
N SER A 232 -7.38 -15.03 5.27
CA SER A 232 -7.98 -16.33 4.96
C SER A 232 -7.15 -17.47 5.55
N SER A 233 -7.82 -18.57 5.90
CA SER A 233 -7.17 -19.75 6.44
C SER A 233 -6.14 -20.35 5.48
N GLU A 234 -6.43 -20.29 4.17
CA GLU A 234 -5.54 -20.73 3.09
C GLU A 234 -4.20 -19.98 3.07
N VAL A 235 -4.19 -18.68 3.35
CA VAL A 235 -2.94 -17.93 3.43
C VAL A 235 -2.25 -18.16 4.77
N LYS A 236 -3.00 -18.23 5.87
CA LYS A 236 -2.48 -18.38 7.24
C LYS A 236 -1.55 -19.58 7.42
N VAL A 237 -1.79 -20.69 6.74
CA VAL A 237 -0.95 -21.91 6.85
C VAL A 237 0.47 -21.70 6.33
N HIS A 238 0.70 -20.69 5.48
CA HIS A 238 2.02 -20.39 4.93
C HIS A 238 2.78 -19.30 5.73
N LEU A 239 2.08 -18.56 6.57
CA LEU A 239 2.64 -17.45 7.34
C LEU A 239 3.45 -17.96 8.54
N PHE A 240 4.42 -17.17 8.96
CA PHE A 240 5.13 -17.40 10.20
C PHE A 240 4.22 -17.15 11.41
N HIS A 241 4.26 -18.06 12.38
CA HIS A 241 3.54 -17.97 13.66
C HIS A 241 4.55 -17.77 14.78
N PHE A 242 4.30 -16.78 15.64
CA PHE A 242 5.04 -16.57 16.87
C PHE A 242 4.66 -17.64 17.91
N ALA A 243 5.51 -17.82 18.92
CA ALA A 243 5.28 -18.79 19.99
C ALA A 243 3.99 -18.52 20.79
N ASP A 244 3.52 -17.26 20.80
CA ASP A 244 2.25 -16.85 21.44
C ASP A 244 1.01 -17.08 20.54
N GLY A 245 1.17 -17.77 19.42
CA GLY A 245 0.11 -18.09 18.46
C GLY A 245 -0.28 -16.93 17.53
N LYS A 246 0.36 -15.76 17.63
CA LYS A 246 0.10 -14.65 16.70
C LYS A 246 0.74 -14.92 15.34
N ILE A 247 0.06 -14.51 14.28
CA ILE A 247 0.64 -14.52 12.93
C ILE A 247 1.59 -13.34 12.73
N THR A 248 2.50 -13.49 11.79
CA THR A 248 3.39 -12.43 11.30
C THR A 248 2.64 -11.14 10.96
N ASN A 249 3.27 -9.99 11.20
CA ASN A 249 2.79 -8.69 10.76
C ASN A 249 3.65 -8.11 9.62
N ARG A 250 4.39 -8.97 8.92
CA ARG A 250 5.32 -8.58 7.85
C ARG A 250 4.60 -8.37 6.51
N VAL A 251 5.35 -7.86 5.54
CA VAL A 251 4.91 -7.47 4.20
C VAL A 251 4.11 -8.53 3.43
N ILE A 252 4.30 -9.83 3.68
CA ILE A 252 3.49 -10.85 3.03
C ILE A 252 1.98 -10.69 3.31
N VAL A 253 1.60 -10.17 4.48
CA VAL A 253 0.20 -9.96 4.85
C VAL A 253 -0.48 -8.94 3.93
N PRO A 254 0.04 -7.71 3.77
CA PRO A 254 -0.53 -6.78 2.79
C PRO A 254 -0.45 -7.30 1.35
N VAL A 255 0.64 -8.00 0.98
CA VAL A 255 0.79 -8.56 -0.38
C VAL A 255 -0.30 -9.61 -0.66
N SER A 256 -0.63 -10.47 0.30
CA SER A 256 -1.69 -11.47 0.12
C SER A 256 -3.07 -10.85 -0.02
N ILE A 257 -3.34 -9.73 0.66
CA ILE A 257 -4.62 -9.00 0.53
C ILE A 257 -4.76 -8.37 -0.86
N VAL A 258 -3.69 -7.78 -1.38
CA VAL A 258 -3.68 -7.25 -2.76
C VAL A 258 -3.96 -8.39 -3.74
N ILE A 259 -3.30 -9.54 -3.58
CA ILE A 259 -3.53 -10.72 -4.43
C ILE A 259 -4.97 -11.22 -4.31
N GLU A 260 -5.53 -11.28 -3.10
CA GLU A 260 -6.91 -11.69 -2.85
C GLU A 260 -7.91 -10.78 -3.59
N PHE A 261 -7.76 -9.45 -3.50
CA PHE A 261 -8.57 -8.53 -4.29
C PHE A 261 -8.40 -8.76 -5.80
N MET A 262 -7.18 -8.95 -6.28
CA MET A 262 -6.95 -9.17 -7.71
C MET A 262 -7.60 -10.45 -8.22
N LYS A 263 -7.61 -11.52 -7.42
CA LYS A 263 -8.31 -12.77 -7.79
C LYS A 263 -9.81 -12.56 -8.05
N ILE A 264 -10.43 -11.62 -7.33
CA ILE A 264 -11.85 -11.30 -7.49
C ILE A 264 -12.07 -10.30 -8.63
N ILE A 265 -11.26 -9.24 -8.69
CA ILE A 265 -11.46 -8.12 -9.63
C ILE A 265 -11.04 -8.49 -11.05
N ASN A 266 -9.91 -9.19 -11.18
CA ASN A 266 -9.31 -9.56 -12.46
C ASN A 266 -8.63 -10.94 -12.32
N PRO A 267 -9.40 -12.04 -12.44
CA PRO A 267 -8.87 -13.40 -12.27
C PRO A 267 -7.70 -13.74 -13.22
N ASN A 268 -7.60 -13.03 -14.34
CA ASN A 268 -6.54 -13.20 -15.34
C ASN A 268 -5.33 -12.29 -15.11
N TYR A 269 -5.31 -11.50 -14.03
CA TYR A 269 -4.21 -10.58 -13.74
C TYR A 269 -2.88 -11.33 -13.61
N ASN A 270 -1.86 -10.83 -14.30
CA ASN A 270 -0.55 -11.49 -14.35
C ASN A 270 0.25 -11.25 -13.06
N LEU A 271 0.11 -12.18 -12.11
CA LEU A 271 0.83 -12.16 -10.84
C LEU A 271 2.31 -12.57 -10.94
N ASN A 272 2.82 -12.97 -12.11
CA ASN A 272 4.19 -13.50 -12.24
C ASN A 272 5.26 -12.52 -11.78
N SER A 273 5.08 -11.23 -12.02
CA SER A 273 6.02 -10.19 -11.58
C SER A 273 6.09 -10.09 -10.04
N ILE A 274 4.95 -10.23 -9.36
CA ILE A 274 4.90 -10.28 -7.88
C ILE A 274 5.54 -11.58 -7.40
N LYS A 275 5.15 -12.74 -7.97
CA LYS A 275 5.68 -14.07 -7.62
C LYS A 275 7.21 -14.13 -7.75
N LYS A 276 7.76 -13.66 -8.87
CA LYS A 276 9.21 -13.61 -9.11
C LYS A 276 9.93 -12.73 -8.09
N THR A 277 9.35 -11.58 -7.73
CA THR A 277 9.93 -10.70 -6.70
C THR A 277 9.89 -11.34 -5.31
N ILE A 278 8.77 -11.94 -4.90
CA ILE A 278 8.67 -12.68 -3.64
C ILE A 278 9.72 -13.80 -3.59
N ASN A 279 9.82 -14.58 -4.67
CA ASN A 279 10.79 -15.67 -4.78
C ASN A 279 12.24 -15.19 -4.65
N SER A 280 12.54 -14.04 -5.26
CA SER A 280 13.86 -13.40 -5.25
C SER A 280 14.23 -12.83 -3.87
N LEU A 281 13.24 -12.33 -3.11
CA LEU A 281 13.43 -11.85 -1.75
C LEU A 281 13.55 -13.00 -0.74
N CYS A 282 12.82 -14.09 -0.94
CA CYS A 282 12.76 -15.23 -0.02
C CYS A 282 13.70 -16.37 -0.45
N GLN A 283 15.00 -16.13 -0.59
CA GLN A 283 15.93 -17.15 -1.14
C GLN A 283 16.22 -18.32 -0.19
N ASN A 284 16.15 -18.09 1.12
CA ASN A 284 16.41 -19.07 2.18
C ASN A 284 15.42 -18.88 3.34
N ASP A 285 15.48 -19.74 4.35
CA ASP A 285 14.52 -19.71 5.47
C ASP A 285 14.59 -18.41 6.27
N PHE A 286 15.80 -17.90 6.52
CA PHE A 286 16.00 -16.64 7.23
C PHE A 286 15.31 -15.46 6.51
N LYS A 287 15.56 -15.30 5.20
CA LYS A 287 14.92 -14.25 4.39
C LYS A 287 13.41 -14.46 4.26
N SER A 288 12.96 -15.72 4.16
CA SER A 288 11.53 -16.05 4.10
C SER A 288 10.80 -15.63 5.38
N LYS A 289 11.39 -15.88 6.55
CA LYS A 289 10.88 -15.41 7.85
C LYS A 289 10.87 -13.90 7.97
N GLN A 290 11.90 -13.21 7.46
CA GLN A 290 11.92 -11.74 7.44
C GLN A 290 10.77 -11.15 6.59
N PHE A 291 10.44 -11.79 5.47
CA PHE A 291 9.31 -11.42 4.62
C PHE A 291 7.94 -11.79 5.22
N GLY A 292 7.92 -12.82 6.08
CA GLY A 292 6.80 -13.25 6.90
C GLY A 292 6.31 -14.68 6.67
N PHE A 293 6.98 -15.47 5.84
CA PHE A 293 6.66 -16.89 5.68
C PHE A 293 7.28 -17.74 6.79
N ASN A 294 6.71 -18.91 7.06
CA ASN A 294 7.27 -19.82 8.05
C ASN A 294 8.71 -20.25 7.69
N ASP A 295 8.91 -20.58 6.43
CA ASP A 295 10.18 -21.04 5.86
C ASP A 295 10.15 -20.90 4.32
N ARG A 296 11.22 -21.35 3.65
CA ARG A 296 11.32 -21.31 2.19
C ARG A 296 10.31 -22.21 1.49
N LYS A 297 9.97 -23.35 2.08
CA LYS A 297 9.00 -24.31 1.52
C LYS A 297 7.60 -23.70 1.52
N ALA A 298 7.19 -23.06 2.62
CA ALA A 298 5.94 -22.33 2.76
C ALA A 298 5.84 -21.19 1.73
N CYS A 299 6.92 -20.44 1.52
CA CYS A 299 6.99 -19.42 0.47
C CYS A 299 6.75 -20.00 -0.93
N LYS A 300 7.40 -21.13 -1.28
CA LYS A 300 7.22 -21.77 -2.59
C LYS A 300 5.79 -22.31 -2.77
N ALA A 301 5.22 -22.94 -1.73
CA ALA A 301 3.85 -23.43 -1.74
C ALA A 301 2.85 -22.28 -1.97
N TYR A 302 3.00 -21.16 -1.24
CA TYR A 302 2.18 -19.97 -1.44
C TYR A 302 2.27 -19.44 -2.88
N ILE A 303 3.47 -19.35 -3.45
CA ILE A 303 3.67 -18.89 -4.84
C ILE A 303 2.98 -19.80 -5.85
N GLY A 304 2.93 -21.11 -5.62
CA GLY A 304 2.24 -22.07 -6.48
C GLY A 304 0.71 -22.05 -6.34
N MET A 305 0.20 -21.60 -5.18
CA MET A 305 -1.23 -21.47 -4.90
C MET A 305 -1.85 -20.19 -5.49
N VAL A 306 -1.10 -19.09 -5.46
CA VAL A 306 -1.51 -17.81 -6.04
C VAL A 306 -1.14 -17.72 -7.51
#